data_AF-A0A3D5UAM1-F1
#
_entry.id   AF-A0A3D5UAM1-F1
#
_cell.length_a   1.000
_cell.length_b   1.000
_cell.length_c   1.000
_cell.angle_alpha   90.00
_cell.angle_beta   90.00
_cell.angle_gamma   90.00
#
_symmetry.space_group_name_H-M   'P 1'
#
loop_
_entity.id
_entity.type
_entity.pdbx_description
1 polymer ?
#
loop_
_entity_poly.entity_id
_entity_poly.type
_entity_poly.pdbx_seq_one_letter_code
_entity_poly.pdbx_strand_id
1 'polypeptide(L)' 'ALYNDLPGNRDKPLHAWNLIYTKLMWNMHHILHTDLKSIDREQAMMLPCRRVSEACDAGLLPKVKGYQSFRALI' A
#
# COMPACT_ATOMS: atom_id res chain seq x y z
N ALA A 1 17.30 -0.27 8.60
CA ALA A 1 16.60 1.00 8.88
C ALA A 1 15.43 1.11 7.92
N LEU A 2 14.23 1.42 8.43
CA LEU A 2 13.09 1.75 7.58
C LEU A 2 13.45 3.02 6.79
N TYR A 3 12.99 3.13 5.54
CA TYR A 3 13.38 4.22 4.64
C TYR A 3 13.09 5.62 5.25
N ASN A 4 12.00 5.75 5.99
CA ASN A 4 11.63 7.01 6.66
C ASN A 4 12.46 7.29 7.93
N ASP A 5 13.09 6.27 8.53
CA ASP A 5 13.92 6.42 9.73
C ASP A 5 15.38 6.80 9.41
N LEU A 6 15.72 6.92 8.13
CA LEU A 6 17.05 7.34 7.72
C LEU A 6 17.29 8.79 8.19
N PRO A 7 18.48 9.12 8.74
CA PRO A 7 18.77 10.46 9.27
C PRO A 7 18.47 11.60 8.29
N GLY A 8 18.71 11.39 6.99
CA GLY A 8 18.43 12.37 5.93
C GLY A 8 16.95 12.54 5.57
N ASN A 9 16.05 11.82 6.23
CA ASN A 9 14.60 11.92 6.04
C ASN A 9 13.87 12.48 7.28
N ARG A 10 14.57 12.82 8.38
CA ARG A 10 13.97 13.36 9.62
C ARG A 10 13.12 14.61 9.42
N ASP A 11 13.60 15.53 8.58
CA ASP A 11 12.98 16.85 8.39
C ASP A 11 12.11 16.92 7.13
N LYS A 12 11.99 15.81 6.38
CA LYS A 12 11.11 15.75 5.23
C LYS A 12 9.70 15.49 5.75
N PRO A 13 8.68 16.31 5.38
CA PRO A 13 7.32 15.99 5.71
C PRO A 13 7.00 14.58 5.22
N LEU A 14 6.22 13.81 5.99
CA LEU A 14 5.70 12.51 5.59
C LEU A 14 4.68 12.71 4.44
N HIS A 15 5.17 13.10 3.26
CA HIS A 15 4.40 13.32 2.05
C HIS A 15 3.83 12.00 1.48
N ALA A 16 4.21 10.86 2.05
CA ALA A 16 4.20 9.59 1.35
C ALA A 16 2.92 8.75 1.54
N TRP A 17 2.21 8.85 2.66
CA TRP A 17 1.14 7.87 2.95
C TRP A 17 -0.08 8.02 2.06
N ASN A 18 -0.56 9.24 1.89
CA ASN A 18 -1.63 9.56 0.94
C ASN A 18 -1.21 9.22 -0.49
N LEU A 19 0.03 9.49 -0.88
CA LEU A 19 0.54 9.14 -2.21
C LEU A 19 0.65 7.63 -2.43
N ILE A 20 1.09 6.88 -1.42
CA ILE A 20 1.15 5.41 -1.44
C ILE A 20 -0.27 4.84 -1.53
N TYR A 21 -1.21 5.38 -0.75
CA TYR A 21 -2.61 4.98 -0.80
C TYR A 21 -3.23 5.25 -2.18
N THR A 22 -3.03 6.44 -2.75
CA THR A 22 -3.49 6.76 -4.11
C THR A 22 -2.89 5.82 -5.15
N LYS A 23 -1.59 5.51 -5.04
CA LYS A 23 -0.92 4.56 -5.94
C LYS A 23 -1.45 3.14 -5.80
N LEU A 24 -1.71 2.70 -4.58
CA LEU A 24 -2.33 1.41 -4.29
C LEU A 24 -3.73 1.34 -4.92
N MET A 25 -4.58 2.33 -4.68
CA MET A 25 -5.93 2.38 -5.26
C MET A 25 -5.89 2.40 -6.80
N TRP A 26 -5.04 3.24 -7.40
CA TRP A 26 -4.83 3.26 -8.85
C TRP A 26 -4.47 1.87 -9.40
N ASN A 27 -3.52 1.20 -8.74
CA ASN A 27 -3.10 -0.14 -9.16
C ASN A 27 -4.17 -1.20 -8.90
N MET A 28 -5.00 -1.10 -7.87
CA MET A 28 -6.12 -2.02 -7.65
C MET A 28 -7.13 -1.95 -8.80
N HIS A 29 -7.42 -0.74 -9.28
CA HIS A 29 -8.28 -0.57 -10.44
C HIS A 29 -7.68 -1.22 -11.71
N HIS A 30 -6.39 -1.02 -11.96
CA HIS A 30 -5.76 -1.49 -13.20
C HIS A 30 -5.30 -2.95 -13.20
N ILE A 31 -4.88 -3.48 -12.05
CA ILE A 31 -4.32 -4.84 -11.92
C ILE A 31 -5.39 -5.84 -11.49
N LEU A 32 -6.24 -5.45 -10.54
CA LEU A 32 -7.28 -6.33 -10.00
C LEU A 32 -8.65 -6.07 -10.61
N HIS A 33 -8.75 -5.12 -11.56
CA HIS A 33 -10.00 -4.72 -12.22
C HIS A 33 -11.11 -4.37 -11.23
N THR A 34 -10.72 -3.83 -10.06
CA THR A 34 -11.66 -3.43 -9.02
C THR A 34 -12.32 -2.10 -9.41
N ASP A 35 -13.66 -2.07 -9.40
CA ASP A 35 -14.39 -0.81 -9.52
C ASP A 35 -14.46 -0.10 -8.17
N LEU A 36 -13.50 0.80 -7.93
CA LEU A 36 -13.41 1.55 -6.68
C LEU A 36 -14.58 2.53 -6.47
N LYS A 37 -15.35 2.86 -7.52
CA LYS A 37 -16.48 3.79 -7.40
C LYS A 37 -17.75 3.09 -6.90
N SER A 38 -17.93 1.83 -7.27
CA SER A 38 -19.13 1.05 -6.93
C SER A 38 -18.88 -0.08 -5.93
N ILE A 39 -17.63 -0.28 -5.49
CA ILE A 39 -17.28 -1.35 -4.55
C ILE A 39 -18.15 -1.31 -3.30
N ASP A 40 -18.81 -2.44 -3.02
CA ASP A 40 -19.59 -2.59 -1.80
C ASP A 40 -18.71 -3.05 -0.62
N ARG A 41 -19.31 -3.08 0.58
CA ARG A 41 -18.61 -3.44 1.81
C ARG A 41 -18.08 -4.88 1.77
N GLU A 42 -18.81 -5.82 1.19
CA GLU A 42 -18.41 -7.23 1.16
C GLU A 42 -17.23 -7.43 0.19
N GLN A 43 -17.32 -6.84 -0.99
CA GLN A 43 -16.25 -6.79 -1.98
C GLN A 43 -14.99 -6.13 -1.43
N ALA A 44 -15.13 -5.03 -0.69
CA ALA A 44 -14.01 -4.36 -0.02
C ALA A 44 -13.31 -5.26 1.00
N MET A 45 -14.07 -6.06 1.75
CA MET A 45 -13.52 -7.02 2.73
C MET A 45 -12.81 -8.22 2.07
N MET A 46 -13.13 -8.51 0.81
CA MET A 46 -12.54 -9.55 -0.01
C MET A 46 -11.30 -9.09 -0.78
N LEU A 47 -10.99 -7.78 -0.78
CA LEU A 47 -9.82 -7.26 -1.45
C LEU A 47 -8.55 -7.91 -0.88
N PRO A 48 -7.61 -8.33 -1.74
CA PRO A 48 -6.30 -8.74 -1.27
C PRO A 48 -5.62 -7.51 -0.66
N CYS A 49 -4.69 -7.73 0.27
CA CYS A 49 -3.83 -6.71 0.88
C CYS A 49 -4.36 -6.07 2.16
N ARG A 50 -4.66 -6.91 3.15
CA ARG A 50 -4.91 -6.46 4.53
C ARG A 50 -3.63 -5.99 5.22
N ARG A 51 -2.47 -6.31 4.63
CA ARG A 51 -1.14 -5.91 5.08
C ARG A 51 -0.38 -5.24 3.95
N VAL A 52 0.50 -4.31 4.29
CA VAL A 52 1.37 -3.64 3.30
C VAL A 52 2.28 -4.65 2.60
N SER A 53 2.74 -5.69 3.30
CA SER A 53 3.53 -6.76 2.69
C SER A 53 2.78 -7.51 1.59
N GLU A 54 1.49 -7.76 1.80
CA GLU A 54 0.62 -8.43 0.83
C GLU A 54 0.36 -7.54 -0.40
N ALA A 55 0.22 -6.22 -0.22
CA ALA A 55 0.15 -5.27 -1.34
C ALA A 55 1.39 -5.30 -2.22
N CYS A 56 2.57 -5.42 -1.61
CA CYS A 56 3.82 -5.58 -2.35
C CYS A 56 3.91 -6.94 -3.05
N ASP A 57 3.40 -8.01 -2.45
CA ASP A 57 3.40 -9.35 -3.04
C ASP A 57 2.40 -9.48 -4.19
N ALA A 58 1.24 -8.82 -4.09
CA ALA A 58 0.24 -8.71 -5.16
C ALA A 58 0.65 -7.76 -6.30
N GLY A 59 1.81 -7.10 -6.20
CA GLY A 59 2.30 -6.16 -7.21
C GLY A 59 1.58 -4.80 -7.23
N LEU A 60 0.67 -4.55 -6.27
CA LEU A 60 0.01 -3.25 -6.11
C LEU A 60 0.96 -2.16 -5.63
N LEU A 61 1.99 -2.54 -4.86
CA LEU A 61 3.05 -1.65 -4.41
C LEU A 61 4.42 -2.22 -4.78
N PRO A 62 5.44 -1.37 -4.97
CA PRO A 62 6.79 -1.84 -5.25
C PRO A 62 7.39 -2.54 -4.02
N LYS A 63 8.07 -3.67 -4.26
CA LYS A 63 8.85 -4.37 -3.22
C LYS A 63 10.07 -3.53 -2.85
N VAL A 64 10.09 -2.99 -1.62
CA VAL A 64 11.22 -2.24 -1.06
C VAL A 64 11.95 -3.07 -0.01
N LYS A 65 13.24 -2.79 0.25
CA LYS A 65 14.02 -3.56 1.24
C LYS A 65 13.31 -3.58 2.60
N GLY A 66 13.06 -4.78 3.13
CA GLY A 66 12.40 -4.98 4.41
C GLY A 66 10.87 -4.93 4.37
N TYR A 67 10.24 -4.89 3.19
CA TYR A 67 8.78 -4.82 3.10
C TYR A 67 8.05 -5.98 3.81
N GLN A 68 8.71 -7.13 3.95
CA GLN A 68 8.18 -8.33 4.60
C GLN A 68 7.92 -8.17 6.11
N SER A 69 8.51 -7.15 6.76
CA SER A 69 8.27 -6.87 8.17
C SER A 69 6.97 -6.08 8.42
N PHE A 70 6.35 -5.50 7.39
CA PHE A 70 5.10 -4.75 7.52
C PHE A 70 3.87 -5.68 7.55
N ARG A 71 3.76 -6.45 8.65
CA ARG A 71 2.70 -7.44 8.87
C ARG A 71 1.51 -6.94 9.69
N ALA A 72 1.56 -5.69 10.15
CA ALA A 72 0.43 -5.06 10.81
C ALA A 72 -0.76 -4.99 9.85
N LEU A 73 -1.97 -5.18 10.38
CA LEU A 73 -3.20 -4.98 9.62
C LEU A 73 -3.37 -3.48 9.34
N ILE A 74 -3.73 -3.14 8.11
CA ILE A 74 -4.10 -1.79 7.66
C ILE A 74 -5.51 -1.46 8.18
#